data_AF-A0A438I1K8-F1
#
_entry.id   AF-A0A438I1K8-F1
#
_cell.length_a   1.000
_cell.length_b   1.000
_cell.length_c   1.000
_cell.angle_alpha   90.00
_cell.angle_beta   90.00
_cell.angle_gamma   90.00
#
_symmetry.space_group_name_H-M   'P 1'
#
loop_
_entity.id
_entity.type
_entity.pdbx_description
1 polymer ?
#
loop_
_entity_poly.entity_id
_entity_poly.type
_entity_poly.pdbx_seq_one_letter_code
_entity_poly.pdbx_strand_id
1 'polypeptide(L)'
;MIKKRYMHLNEKMIKENPNIGASLDARQDIANVEVPKLGKIAAVNAIGEWGQPKSRITHLVFCTTTSLHMPGADYQLAKILGLEPKVKRVMLYLQGCFGGGTVLRMAKDLAENNVGQALFGDGAAALIVGSDPDTLIERPLFQLISADQMFIPDSENAVEGHACAKGVWNIVSSCVFFVMDEMRKKSFKEEKATTGEGLEWGVLLGFGPGLTVETVVLRSQ
;
A
#
# COMPACT_ATOMS: atom_id res chain seq x y z
N MET A 1 -11.45 -18.64 8.14
CA MET A 1 -12.28 -17.87 9.08
C MET A 1 -11.41 -16.79 9.74
N ILE A 2 -11.85 -15.52 9.78
CA ILE A 2 -11.06 -14.40 10.35
C ILE A 2 -11.09 -14.49 11.89
N LYS A 3 -9.92 -14.50 12.54
CA LYS A 3 -9.80 -14.62 14.01
C LYS A 3 -9.80 -13.28 14.74
N LYS A 4 -9.19 -12.24 14.17
CA LYS A 4 -9.03 -10.91 14.80
C LYS A 4 -8.90 -9.83 13.72
N ARG A 5 -9.36 -8.61 14.01
CA ARG A 5 -9.14 -7.39 13.21
C ARG A 5 -8.67 -6.26 14.12
N TYR A 6 -7.87 -5.35 13.56
CA TYR A 6 -7.43 -4.13 14.24
C TYR A 6 -8.27 -2.95 13.73
N MET A 7 -8.82 -2.15 14.63
CA MET A 7 -9.67 -1.01 14.30
C MET A 7 -9.21 0.21 15.08
N HIS A 8 -9.09 1.34 14.39
CA HIS A 8 -8.91 2.63 15.06
C HIS A 8 -10.19 3.05 15.79
N LEU A 9 -11.34 2.83 15.16
CA LEU A 9 -12.64 3.10 15.76
C LEU A 9 -12.88 2.15 16.95
N ASN A 10 -13.22 2.74 18.11
CA ASN A 10 -13.52 2.01 19.34
C ASN A 10 -14.88 2.42 19.92
N GLU A 11 -15.37 1.71 20.94
CA GLU A 11 -16.67 1.97 21.53
C GLU A 11 -16.85 3.41 22.04
N LYS A 12 -15.79 4.00 22.62
CA LYS A 12 -15.84 5.38 23.13
C LYS A 12 -16.07 6.36 21.98
N MET A 13 -15.32 6.24 20.90
CA MET A 13 -15.46 7.10 19.71
C MET A 13 -16.84 6.97 19.06
N ILE A 14 -17.42 5.76 19.04
CA ILE A 14 -18.77 5.53 18.52
C ILE A 14 -19.82 6.18 19.42
N LYS A 15 -19.68 6.06 20.75
CA LYS A 15 -20.59 6.70 21.72
C LYS A 15 -20.51 8.23 21.64
N GLU A 16 -19.32 8.79 21.43
CA GLU A 16 -19.10 10.23 21.25
C GLU A 16 -19.59 10.75 19.89
N ASN A 17 -19.65 9.87 18.87
CA ASN A 17 -20.08 10.20 17.52
C ASN A 17 -21.19 9.24 17.05
N PRO A 18 -22.41 9.33 17.60
CA PRO A 18 -23.49 8.37 17.31
C PRO A 18 -23.87 8.31 15.82
N ASN A 19 -23.60 9.39 15.07
CA ASN A 19 -23.86 9.49 13.63
C ASN A 19 -22.69 9.07 12.74
N ILE A 20 -21.57 8.56 13.27
CA ILE A 20 -20.36 8.22 12.49
C ILE A 20 -20.64 7.20 11.37
N GLY A 21 -21.60 6.30 11.59
CA GLY A 21 -22.03 5.33 10.59
C GLY A 21 -22.77 5.93 9.39
N ALA A 22 -23.34 7.12 9.54
CA ALA A 22 -24.10 7.82 8.49
C ALA A 22 -23.42 9.12 7.99
N SER A 23 -22.50 9.69 8.76
CA SER A 23 -21.85 10.97 8.45
C SER A 23 -20.56 10.77 7.68
N LEU A 24 -20.51 11.30 6.45
CA LEU A 24 -19.27 11.35 5.67
C LEU A 24 -18.24 12.27 6.34
N ASP A 25 -18.65 13.47 6.75
CA ASP A 25 -17.77 14.47 7.35
C ASP A 25 -17.06 13.92 8.59
N ALA A 26 -17.81 13.30 9.51
CA ALA A 26 -17.22 12.72 10.72
C ALA A 26 -16.19 11.62 10.42
N ARG A 27 -16.41 10.84 9.35
CA ARG A 27 -15.44 9.82 8.92
C ARG A 27 -14.22 10.45 8.25
N GLN A 28 -14.42 11.49 7.45
CA GLN A 28 -13.31 12.19 6.79
C GLN A 28 -12.44 12.94 7.80
N ASP A 29 -13.03 13.59 8.80
CA ASP A 29 -12.27 14.28 9.86
C ASP A 29 -11.32 13.31 10.59
N ILE A 30 -11.78 12.09 10.88
CA ILE A 30 -10.95 11.04 11.48
C ILE A 30 -9.92 10.52 10.46
N ALA A 31 -10.38 10.11 9.27
CA ALA A 31 -9.51 9.46 8.27
C ALA A 31 -8.39 10.38 7.77
N ASN A 32 -8.68 11.66 7.55
CA ASN A 32 -7.70 12.65 7.07
C ASN A 32 -6.54 12.85 8.06
N VAL A 33 -6.78 12.62 9.35
CA VAL A 33 -5.76 12.71 10.40
C VAL A 33 -5.05 11.37 10.61
N GLU A 34 -5.80 10.27 10.66
CA GLU A 34 -5.27 8.98 11.12
C GLU A 34 -4.61 8.16 10.00
N VAL A 35 -5.06 8.29 8.75
CA VAL A 35 -4.47 7.58 7.61
C VAL A 35 -2.99 7.97 7.40
N PRO A 36 -2.61 9.27 7.38
CA PRO A 36 -1.19 9.64 7.28
C PRO A 36 -0.37 9.20 8.49
N LYS A 37 -0.95 9.19 9.71
CA LYS A 37 -0.25 8.73 10.92
C LYS A 37 0.05 7.24 10.86
N LEU A 38 -0.91 6.42 10.45
CA LEU A 38 -0.70 4.99 10.29
C LEU A 38 0.32 4.73 9.17
N GLY A 39 0.24 5.49 8.07
CA GLY A 39 1.19 5.43 6.97
C GLY A 39 2.61 5.78 7.42
N LYS A 40 2.75 6.74 8.33
CA LYS A 40 4.04 7.10 8.95
C LYS A 40 4.65 5.92 9.70
N ILE A 41 3.86 5.20 10.50
CA ILE A 41 4.36 4.05 11.27
C ILE A 41 4.90 2.98 10.32
N ALA A 42 4.12 2.63 9.29
CA ALA A 42 4.54 1.65 8.30
C ALA A 42 5.80 2.11 7.53
N ALA A 43 5.82 3.37 7.07
CA ALA A 43 6.94 3.93 6.35
C ALA A 43 8.23 4.00 7.19
N VAL A 44 8.14 4.36 8.47
CA VAL A 44 9.28 4.37 9.38
C VAL A 44 9.87 2.98 9.53
N ASN A 45 9.02 1.95 9.64
CA ASN A 45 9.49 0.56 9.71
C ASN A 45 10.18 0.13 8.40
N ALA A 46 9.59 0.44 7.24
CA ALA A 46 10.17 0.12 5.94
C ALA A 46 11.50 0.85 5.69
N ILE A 47 11.59 2.13 6.05
CA ILE A 47 12.83 2.92 5.96
C ILE A 47 13.88 2.38 6.94
N GLY A 48 13.47 2.00 8.15
CA GLY A 48 14.34 1.40 9.15
C GLY A 48 14.94 0.08 8.68
N GLU A 49 14.13 -0.77 8.05
CA GLU A 49 14.59 -2.02 7.45
C GLU A 49 15.51 -1.80 6.25
N TRP A 50 15.20 -0.82 5.41
CA TRP A 50 16.04 -0.44 4.27
C TRP A 50 17.41 0.12 4.70
N GLY A 51 17.47 0.80 5.85
CA GLY A 51 18.73 1.22 6.48
C GLY A 51 19.44 2.40 5.82
N GLN A 52 18.89 2.99 4.76
CA GLN A 52 19.45 4.13 4.05
C GLN A 52 18.84 5.47 4.52
N PRO A 53 19.52 6.61 4.29
CA PRO A 53 18.98 7.91 4.64
C PRO A 53 17.73 8.25 3.81
N LYS A 54 16.68 8.72 4.49
CA LYS A 54 15.41 9.14 3.86
C LYS A 54 15.56 10.20 2.75
N SER A 55 16.66 10.95 2.73
CA SER A 55 16.98 11.92 1.66
C SER A 55 17.21 11.26 0.29
N ARG A 56 17.47 9.94 0.26
CA ARG A 56 17.56 9.15 -0.98
C ARG A 56 16.20 8.74 -1.54
N ILE A 57 15.10 8.98 -0.83
CA ILE A 57 13.75 8.75 -1.34
C ILE A 57 13.43 9.86 -2.35
N THR A 58 13.19 9.45 -3.59
CA THR A 58 12.95 10.33 -4.74
C THR A 58 11.46 10.47 -5.08
N HIS A 59 10.70 9.41 -4.84
CA HIS A 59 9.27 9.35 -5.12
C HIS A 59 8.49 8.85 -3.90
N LEU A 60 7.25 9.31 -3.79
CA LEU A 60 6.27 8.84 -2.81
C LEU A 60 4.98 8.51 -3.56
N VAL A 61 4.55 7.26 -3.50
CA VAL A 61 3.23 6.86 -4.01
C VAL A 61 2.38 6.43 -2.83
N PHE A 62 1.26 7.14 -2.64
CA PHE A 62 0.37 6.91 -1.51
C PHE A 62 -1.01 6.49 -2.02
N CYS A 63 -1.52 5.36 -1.54
CA CYS A 63 -2.83 4.85 -1.90
C CYS A 63 -3.77 4.86 -0.69
N THR A 64 -5.01 5.30 -0.87
CA THR A 64 -6.04 5.15 0.17
C THR A 64 -7.44 5.20 -0.41
N THR A 65 -8.34 4.43 0.18
CA THR A 65 -9.77 4.45 -0.13
C THR A 65 -10.59 5.18 0.94
N THR A 66 -9.97 5.55 2.08
CA THR A 66 -10.70 6.04 3.25
C THR A 66 -10.65 7.54 3.44
N SER A 67 -9.52 8.19 3.12
CA SER A 67 -9.36 9.64 3.22
C SER A 67 -9.51 10.31 1.86
N LEU A 68 -10.11 11.50 1.84
CA LEU A 68 -10.27 12.36 0.68
C LEU A 68 -10.04 13.80 1.12
N HIS A 69 -8.88 14.37 0.77
CA HIS A 69 -8.48 15.70 1.20
C HIS A 69 -7.50 16.33 0.21
N MET A 70 -7.44 17.67 0.17
CA MET A 70 -6.45 18.41 -0.60
C MET A 70 -5.87 19.56 0.24
N PRO A 71 -4.53 19.63 0.47
CA PRO A 71 -3.50 18.68 0.05
C PRO A 71 -3.69 17.26 0.59
N GLY A 72 -3.32 16.27 -0.21
CA GLY A 72 -3.62 14.87 0.05
C GLY A 72 -2.79 14.19 1.14
N ALA A 73 -3.08 12.91 1.38
CA ALA A 73 -2.39 12.11 2.38
C ALA A 73 -0.89 11.92 2.05
N ASP A 74 -0.55 11.92 0.76
CA ASP A 74 0.81 11.96 0.24
C ASP A 74 1.58 13.21 0.74
N TYR A 75 0.96 14.39 0.70
CA TYR A 75 1.54 15.63 1.21
C TYR A 75 1.76 15.55 2.72
N GLN A 76 0.73 15.12 3.46
CA GLN A 76 0.79 15.02 4.91
C GLN A 76 1.87 14.03 5.35
N LEU A 77 1.94 12.87 4.69
CA LEU A 77 2.97 11.87 4.98
C LEU A 77 4.37 12.40 4.68
N ALA A 78 4.59 13.00 3.50
CA ALA A 78 5.88 13.57 3.12
C ALA A 78 6.36 14.60 4.15
N LYS A 79 5.46 15.48 4.60
CA LYS A 79 5.72 16.47 5.64
C LYS A 79 6.07 15.82 6.98
N ILE A 80 5.28 14.85 7.44
CA ILE A 80 5.45 14.22 8.76
C ILE A 80 6.69 13.31 8.82
N LEU A 81 7.09 12.70 7.71
CA LEU A 81 8.35 11.96 7.58
C LEU A 81 9.56 12.90 7.42
N GLY A 82 9.33 14.17 7.06
CA GLY A 82 10.37 15.11 6.70
C GLY A 82 11.17 14.62 5.49
N LEU A 83 10.47 14.21 4.43
CA LEU A 83 11.07 13.93 3.14
C LEU A 83 11.54 15.23 2.48
N GLU A 84 12.41 15.11 1.49
CA GLU A 84 12.85 16.24 0.67
C GLU A 84 11.65 16.97 0.04
N PRO A 85 11.60 18.33 0.04
CA PRO A 85 10.49 19.08 -0.57
C PRO A 85 10.28 18.79 -2.06
N LYS A 86 11.34 18.35 -2.75
CA LYS A 86 11.34 17.97 -4.17
C LYS A 86 10.86 16.52 -4.43
N VAL A 87 10.47 15.77 -3.40
CA VAL A 87 9.96 14.40 -3.57
C VAL A 87 8.77 14.42 -4.54
N LYS A 88 8.85 13.59 -5.58
CA LYS A 88 7.78 13.47 -6.59
C LYS A 88 6.66 12.61 -6.01
N ARG A 89 5.46 13.17 -5.91
CA ARG A 89 4.33 12.51 -5.24
C ARG A 89 3.29 12.03 -6.24
N VAL A 90 2.78 10.81 -6.04
CA VAL A 90 1.61 10.26 -6.74
C VAL A 90 0.58 9.86 -5.69
N MET A 91 -0.56 10.52 -5.72
CA MET A 91 -1.66 10.26 -4.78
C MET A 91 -2.75 9.46 -5.50
N LEU A 92 -3.04 8.25 -5.00
CA LEU A 92 -4.05 7.34 -5.56
C LEU A 92 -5.23 7.25 -4.59
N TYR A 93 -6.31 7.96 -4.92
CA TYR A 93 -7.56 7.91 -4.18
C TYR A 93 -8.51 6.86 -4.76
N LEU A 94 -9.29 6.22 -3.88
CA LEU A 94 -10.46 5.38 -4.23
C LEU A 94 -10.17 4.23 -5.21
N GLN A 95 -8.95 3.68 -5.20
CA GLN A 95 -8.59 2.58 -6.09
C GLN A 95 -9.26 1.24 -5.73
N GLY A 96 -9.69 1.06 -4.49
CA GLY A 96 -10.25 -0.21 -4.08
C GLY A 96 -9.19 -1.26 -3.72
N CYS A 97 -9.60 -2.52 -3.69
CA CYS A 97 -8.78 -3.64 -3.23
C CYS A 97 -7.61 -3.96 -4.16
N PHE A 98 -7.74 -3.66 -5.46
CA PHE A 98 -6.65 -3.87 -6.42
C PHE A 98 -5.54 -2.83 -6.27
N GLY A 99 -5.73 -1.78 -5.46
CA GLY A 99 -4.80 -0.68 -5.30
C GLY A 99 -3.38 -1.11 -4.89
N GLY A 100 -3.23 -2.24 -4.18
CA GLY A 100 -1.90 -2.78 -3.87
C GLY A 100 -1.10 -3.17 -5.12
N GLY A 101 -1.76 -3.80 -6.10
CA GLY A 101 -1.15 -4.12 -7.40
C GLY A 101 -0.85 -2.85 -8.22
N THR A 102 -1.79 -1.91 -8.28
CA THR A 102 -1.58 -0.61 -8.96
C THR A 102 -0.39 0.15 -8.42
N VAL A 103 -0.22 0.16 -7.08
CA VAL A 103 0.90 0.81 -6.41
C VAL A 103 2.23 0.17 -6.84
N LEU A 104 2.32 -1.16 -6.92
CA LEU A 104 3.53 -1.86 -7.39
C LEU A 104 3.81 -1.64 -8.88
N ARG A 105 2.77 -1.59 -9.72
CA ARG A 105 2.91 -1.30 -11.14
C ARG A 105 3.48 0.10 -11.36
N MET A 106 2.90 1.10 -10.70
CA MET A 106 3.44 2.47 -10.70
C MET A 106 4.86 2.51 -10.12
N ALA A 107 5.13 1.74 -9.06
CA ALA A 107 6.45 1.67 -8.44
C ALA A 107 7.52 1.20 -9.40
N LYS A 108 7.23 0.12 -10.12
CA LYS A 108 8.12 -0.48 -11.12
C LYS A 108 8.51 0.56 -12.16
N ASP A 109 7.53 1.21 -12.80
CA ASP A 109 7.81 2.19 -13.84
C ASP A 109 8.62 3.39 -13.32
N LEU A 110 8.30 3.88 -12.11
CA LEU A 110 9.03 4.99 -11.50
C LEU A 110 10.47 4.63 -11.16
N ALA A 111 10.70 3.44 -10.62
CA ALA A 111 12.03 2.96 -10.23
C ALA A 111 12.90 2.59 -11.44
N GLU A 112 12.33 1.97 -12.47
CA GLU A 112 13.11 1.54 -13.65
C GLU A 112 13.47 2.71 -14.57
N ASN A 113 12.64 3.76 -14.61
CA ASN A 113 12.87 4.92 -15.48
C ASN A 113 13.55 6.11 -14.78
N ASN A 114 13.88 6.00 -13.49
CA ASN A 114 14.58 7.05 -12.76
C ASN A 114 15.66 6.43 -11.85
N VAL A 115 16.81 7.08 -11.73
CA VAL A 115 17.80 6.71 -10.70
C VAL A 115 17.26 7.14 -9.34
N GLY A 116 16.49 6.27 -8.67
CA GLY A 116 15.81 6.66 -7.44
C GLY A 116 15.05 5.56 -6.71
N GLN A 117 14.96 5.75 -5.41
CA GLN A 117 14.19 4.89 -4.51
C GLN A 117 12.82 5.51 -4.28
N ALA A 118 11.80 4.66 -4.22
CA ALA A 118 10.43 5.09 -4.07
C ALA A 118 9.83 4.44 -2.81
N LEU A 119 9.20 5.29 -2.00
CA LEU A 119 8.45 4.86 -0.82
C LEU A 119 6.99 4.68 -1.23
N PHE A 120 6.47 3.50 -0.96
CA PHE A 120 5.08 3.15 -1.21
C PHE A 120 4.41 2.93 0.12
N GLY A 121 3.13 3.29 0.21
CA GLY A 121 2.32 2.82 1.30
C GLY A 121 0.87 3.13 1.10
N ASP A 122 0.03 2.38 1.81
CA ASP A 122 -1.40 2.53 1.71
C ASP A 122 -2.05 2.78 3.07
N GLY A 123 -1.52 3.80 3.75
CA GLY A 123 -1.90 4.11 5.12
C GLY A 123 -1.56 3.03 6.15
N ALA A 124 -1.33 1.76 5.80
CA ALA A 124 -1.17 0.65 6.75
C ALA A 124 0.05 -0.23 6.50
N ALA A 125 0.48 -0.40 5.25
CA ALA A 125 1.74 -1.05 4.89
C ALA A 125 2.62 -0.08 4.09
N ALA A 126 3.93 -0.34 4.05
CA ALA A 126 4.86 0.44 3.26
C ALA A 126 6.01 -0.41 2.69
N LEU A 127 6.54 0.00 1.54
CA LEU A 127 7.65 -0.67 0.84
C LEU A 127 8.65 0.36 0.33
N ILE A 128 9.91 -0.05 0.21
CA ILE A 128 10.93 0.64 -0.58
C ILE A 128 11.12 -0.15 -1.87
N VAL A 129 10.98 0.50 -3.02
CA VAL A 129 11.24 -0.08 -4.35
C VAL A 129 12.27 0.78 -5.08
N GLY A 130 13.24 0.13 -5.71
CA GLY A 130 14.27 0.77 -6.52
C GLY A 130 14.83 -0.20 -7.56
N SER A 131 15.52 0.35 -8.56
CA SER A 131 16.35 -0.41 -9.48
C SER A 131 17.81 -0.42 -9.02
N ASP A 132 18.61 -1.33 -9.58
CA ASP A 132 20.07 -1.35 -9.42
C ASP A 132 20.55 -1.29 -7.95
N PRO A 133 20.12 -2.23 -7.11
CA PRO A 133 20.41 -2.19 -5.68
C PRO A 133 21.91 -2.30 -5.42
N ASP A 134 22.42 -1.49 -4.49
CA ASP A 134 23.79 -1.66 -3.98
C ASP A 134 23.81 -2.85 -3.01
N THR A 135 24.16 -4.03 -3.51
CA THR A 135 24.08 -5.29 -2.75
C THR A 135 25.02 -5.37 -1.55
N LEU A 136 25.93 -4.40 -1.37
CA LEU A 136 26.73 -4.29 -0.15
C LEU A 136 25.93 -3.74 1.03
N ILE A 137 24.89 -2.93 0.77
CA ILE A 137 24.13 -2.22 1.81
C ILE A 137 22.61 -2.38 1.67
N GLU A 138 22.11 -2.80 0.52
CA GLU A 138 20.72 -3.08 0.22
C GLU A 138 20.52 -4.59 0.01
N ARG A 139 19.37 -5.11 0.46
CA ARG A 139 19.00 -6.52 0.32
C ARG A 139 17.69 -6.65 -0.46
N PRO A 140 17.76 -6.97 -1.75
CA PRO A 140 16.56 -7.20 -2.55
C PRO A 140 15.74 -8.37 -1.98
N LEU A 141 14.42 -8.19 -1.87
CA LEU A 141 13.51 -9.23 -1.38
C LEU A 141 12.74 -9.90 -2.51
N PHE A 142 12.22 -9.09 -3.43
CA PHE A 142 11.49 -9.52 -4.62
C PHE A 142 11.81 -8.58 -5.77
N GLN A 143 11.83 -9.10 -6.99
CA GLN A 143 11.94 -8.31 -8.21
C GLN A 143 10.58 -8.26 -8.91
N LEU A 144 10.18 -7.07 -9.35
CA LEU A 144 8.96 -6.86 -10.12
C LEU A 144 9.26 -7.08 -11.60
N ILE A 145 8.89 -8.23 -12.16
CA ILE A 145 9.27 -8.63 -13.53
C ILE A 145 8.34 -8.01 -14.57
N SER A 146 7.03 -8.18 -14.38
CA SER A 146 5.99 -7.53 -15.19
C SER A 146 4.83 -7.12 -14.31
N ALA A 147 4.07 -6.13 -14.76
CA ALA A 147 2.89 -5.65 -14.06
C ALA A 147 1.83 -5.20 -15.08
N ASP A 148 0.65 -5.81 -15.01
CA ASP A 148 -0.43 -5.64 -15.98
C ASP A 148 -1.77 -5.44 -15.27
N GLN A 149 -2.68 -4.73 -15.93
CA GLN A 149 -4.04 -4.49 -15.46
C GLN A 149 -5.05 -4.89 -16.55
N MET A 150 -6.13 -5.54 -16.16
CA MET A 150 -7.30 -5.75 -17.01
C MET A 150 -8.60 -5.58 -16.24
N PHE A 151 -9.68 -5.22 -16.93
CA PHE A 151 -11.04 -5.37 -16.42
C PHE A 151 -11.70 -6.59 -17.05
N ILE A 152 -12.61 -7.24 -16.32
CA ILE A 152 -13.37 -8.37 -16.85
C ILE A 152 -14.59 -7.84 -17.60
N PRO A 153 -14.80 -8.20 -18.89
CA PRO A 153 -16.00 -7.81 -19.63
C PRO A 153 -17.29 -8.25 -18.93
N ASP A 154 -18.35 -7.46 -19.05
CA ASP A 154 -19.70 -7.77 -18.55
C ASP A 154 -19.75 -8.08 -17.04
N SER A 155 -18.92 -7.39 -16.25
CA SER A 155 -18.76 -7.63 -14.80
C SER A 155 -19.14 -6.44 -13.92
N GLU A 156 -19.93 -5.50 -14.45
CA GLU A 156 -20.31 -4.25 -13.79
C GLU A 156 -20.95 -4.49 -12.43
N ASN A 157 -21.76 -5.54 -12.31
CA ASN A 157 -22.46 -5.90 -11.07
C ASN A 157 -21.71 -6.95 -10.21
N ALA A 158 -20.53 -7.40 -10.62
CA ALA A 158 -19.82 -8.49 -9.95
C ALA A 158 -19.14 -8.03 -8.66
N VAL A 159 -18.50 -6.85 -8.68
CA VAL A 159 -17.87 -6.22 -7.53
C VAL A 159 -18.11 -4.71 -7.62
N GLU A 160 -19.14 -4.25 -6.93
CA GLU A 160 -19.48 -2.83 -6.87
C GLU A 160 -19.01 -2.19 -5.56
N GLY A 161 -18.39 -1.02 -5.67
CA GLY A 161 -18.11 -0.14 -4.53
C GLY A 161 -19.03 1.07 -4.59
N HIS A 162 -20.08 1.10 -3.77
CA HIS A 162 -20.93 2.30 -3.64
C HIS A 162 -20.33 3.21 -2.59
N ALA A 163 -19.83 4.38 -3.00
CA ALA A 163 -19.49 5.47 -2.09
C ALA A 163 -20.78 6.05 -1.49
N CYS A 164 -21.35 5.36 -0.50
CA CYS A 164 -22.57 5.76 0.18
C CYS A 164 -22.29 6.21 1.62
N ALA A 165 -23.29 6.86 2.24
CA ALA A 165 -23.26 7.27 3.63
C ALA A 165 -22.95 6.13 4.63
N LYS A 166 -23.01 4.85 4.22
CA LYS A 166 -22.71 3.67 5.05
C LYS A 166 -21.29 3.11 4.89
N GLY A 167 -20.46 3.69 4.01
CA GLY A 167 -19.04 3.34 3.85
C GLY A 167 -18.77 2.02 3.12
N VAL A 168 -17.52 1.83 2.72
CA VAL A 168 -17.04 0.63 2.00
C VAL A 168 -16.13 -0.16 2.94
N TRP A 169 -16.68 -1.19 3.61
CA TRP A 169 -16.09 -1.73 4.85
C TRP A 169 -15.13 -2.92 4.73
N ASN A 170 -14.83 -3.42 3.53
CA ASN A 170 -13.91 -4.56 3.34
C ASN A 170 -12.86 -4.33 2.25
N ILE A 171 -12.56 -3.05 1.96
CA ILE A 171 -11.60 -2.72 0.90
C ILE A 171 -10.24 -2.37 1.48
N VAL A 172 -9.27 -3.26 1.32
CA VAL A 172 -7.92 -3.09 1.87
C VAL A 172 -6.90 -3.39 0.79
N SER A 173 -6.31 -2.33 0.20
CA SER A 173 -5.19 -2.42 -0.74
C SER A 173 -3.93 -3.04 -0.11
N SER A 174 -3.83 -3.04 1.22
CA SER A 174 -2.58 -3.37 1.95
C SER A 174 -2.36 -4.86 2.08
N CYS A 175 -3.41 -5.66 1.90
CA CYS A 175 -3.40 -7.09 2.16
C CYS A 175 -2.28 -7.80 1.42
N VAL A 176 -2.05 -7.45 0.14
CA VAL A 176 -0.99 -8.07 -0.65
C VAL A 176 0.41 -7.79 -0.08
N PHE A 177 0.62 -6.62 0.54
CA PHE A 177 1.89 -6.27 1.17
C PHE A 177 2.12 -7.03 2.47
N PHE A 178 1.07 -7.20 3.29
CA PHE A 178 1.14 -8.06 4.47
C PHE A 178 1.41 -9.52 4.10
N VAL A 179 0.80 -10.02 3.01
CA VAL A 179 1.04 -11.38 2.52
C VAL A 179 2.50 -11.55 2.09
N MET A 180 3.06 -10.60 1.32
CA MET A 180 4.47 -10.62 0.93
C MET A 180 5.42 -10.59 2.14
N ASP A 181 5.10 -9.75 3.14
CA ASP A 181 5.88 -9.62 4.36
C ASP A 181 5.86 -10.91 5.23
N GLU A 182 4.70 -11.55 5.36
CA GLU A 182 4.60 -12.85 6.04
C GLU A 182 5.31 -13.96 5.25
N MET A 183 5.19 -13.96 3.91
CA MET A 183 5.84 -14.94 3.04
C MET A 183 7.36 -14.93 3.21
N ARG A 184 8.00 -13.75 3.14
CA ARG A 184 9.46 -13.64 3.33
C ARG A 184 9.89 -14.01 4.75
N LYS A 185 9.12 -13.62 5.78
CA LYS A 185 9.45 -13.92 7.20
C LYS A 185 9.37 -15.41 7.48
N LYS A 186 8.32 -16.06 6.97
CA LYS A 186 8.16 -17.52 7.07
C LYS A 186 9.27 -18.24 6.32
N SER A 187 9.59 -17.80 5.11
CA SER A 187 10.69 -18.36 4.32
C SER A 187 12.02 -18.30 5.07
N PHE A 188 12.33 -17.17 5.71
CA PHE A 188 13.52 -17.02 6.56
C PHE A 188 13.47 -17.95 7.77
N LYS A 189 12.35 -17.99 8.50
CA LYS A 189 12.18 -18.83 9.70
C LYS A 189 12.29 -20.33 9.40
N GLU A 190 11.84 -20.75 8.22
CA GLU A 190 11.88 -22.14 7.77
C GLU A 190 13.13 -22.46 6.93
N GLU A 191 14.12 -21.56 6.89
CA GLU A 191 15.39 -21.72 6.17
C GLU A 191 15.20 -22.13 4.70
N LYS A 192 14.19 -21.53 4.04
CA LYS A 192 13.91 -21.77 2.63
C LYS A 192 14.99 -21.14 1.75
N ALA A 193 15.18 -21.73 0.56
CA ALA A 193 16.18 -21.28 -0.40
C ALA A 193 15.92 -19.89 -0.98
N THR A 194 14.69 -19.40 -0.94
CA THR A 194 14.30 -18.08 -1.47
C THR A 194 13.28 -17.40 -0.56
N THR A 195 13.12 -16.09 -0.71
CA THR A 195 12.05 -15.28 -0.05
C THR A 195 10.63 -15.69 -0.46
N GLY A 196 10.47 -16.48 -1.52
CA GLY A 196 9.19 -16.97 -2.07
C GLY A 196 8.85 -18.39 -1.65
N GLU A 197 9.06 -18.74 -0.38
CA GLU A 197 8.84 -20.09 0.18
C GLU A 197 9.66 -21.20 -0.51
N GLY A 198 10.82 -20.85 -1.06
CA GLY A 198 11.69 -21.78 -1.81
C GLY A 198 11.39 -21.87 -3.30
N LEU A 199 10.43 -21.10 -3.81
CA LEU A 199 10.13 -20.99 -5.24
C LEU A 199 10.78 -19.73 -5.82
N GLU A 200 11.29 -19.83 -7.05
CA GLU A 200 11.91 -18.70 -7.76
C GLU A 200 10.86 -17.70 -8.28
N TRP A 201 9.76 -18.21 -8.83
CA TRP A 201 8.72 -17.40 -9.49
C TRP A 201 7.45 -17.33 -8.66
N GLY A 202 6.80 -16.17 -8.67
CA GLY A 202 5.53 -15.93 -8.01
C GLY A 202 4.63 -14.97 -8.79
N VAL A 203 3.35 -14.97 -8.44
CA VAL A 203 2.36 -14.02 -8.96
C VAL A 203 1.63 -13.35 -7.80
N LEU A 204 1.49 -12.04 -7.87
CA LEU A 204 0.66 -11.23 -6.99
C LEU A 204 -0.58 -10.79 -7.76
N LEU A 205 -1.75 -11.00 -7.17
CA LEU A 205 -3.03 -10.64 -7.75
C LEU A 205 -3.78 -9.67 -6.85
N GLY A 206 -4.21 -8.55 -7.44
CA GLY A 206 -5.12 -7.59 -6.82
C GLY A 206 -6.47 -7.62 -7.53
N PHE A 207 -7.56 -7.76 -6.77
CA PHE A 207 -8.92 -7.74 -7.31
C PHE A 207 -9.69 -6.60 -6.69
N GLY A 208 -10.50 -5.87 -7.45
CA GLY A 208 -11.37 -4.83 -6.88
C GLY A 208 -12.45 -4.35 -7.85
N PRO A 209 -13.09 -3.20 -7.56
CA PRO A 209 -14.24 -2.73 -8.33
C PRO A 209 -13.96 -2.67 -9.84
N GLY A 210 -14.93 -3.09 -10.65
CA GLY A 210 -14.79 -3.15 -12.10
C GLY A 210 -15.60 -4.30 -12.74
N LEU A 211 -15.32 -5.57 -12.50
CA LEU A 211 -14.23 -6.22 -11.75
C LEU A 211 -12.86 -5.99 -12.41
N THR A 212 -11.94 -5.38 -11.66
CA THR A 212 -10.57 -5.10 -12.10
C THR A 212 -9.60 -6.12 -11.51
N VAL A 213 -8.65 -6.58 -12.32
CA VAL A 213 -7.56 -7.49 -11.94
C VAL A 213 -6.22 -6.81 -12.22
N GLU A 214 -5.40 -6.66 -11.19
CA GLU A 214 -3.97 -6.31 -11.29
C GLU A 214 -3.15 -7.58 -11.12
N THR A 215 -2.19 -7.80 -12.02
CA THR A 215 -1.28 -8.95 -12.00
C THR A 215 0.15 -8.45 -11.96
N VAL A 216 0.94 -8.90 -10.99
CA VAL A 216 2.37 -8.59 -10.91
C VAL A 216 3.16 -9.90 -10.84
N VAL A 217 4.06 -10.11 -11.81
CA VAL A 217 4.97 -11.26 -11.81
C VAL A 217 6.18 -10.92 -10.96
N LEU A 218 6.50 -11.79 -10.01
CA LEU A 218 7.58 -11.61 -9.05
C LEU A 218 8.66 -12.67 -9.25
N ARG A 219 9.92 -12.27 -9.05
CA ARG A 219 11.05 -13.19 -8.85
C ARG A 219 11.59 -13.04 -7.44
N SER A 220 11.69 -14.14 -6.70
CA SER A 220 12.24 -14.16 -5.34
C SER A 220 13.77 -14.05 -5.35
N GLN A 221 14.36 -13.79 -4.19
CA GLN A 221 15.80 -13.70 -3.97
C GLN A 221 16.25 -14.74 -2.95
#